data_AF-A0A429ZRF5-F1
#
_entry.id   AF-A0A429ZRF5-F1
#
_cell.length_a   1.000
_cell.length_b   1.000
_cell.length_c   1.000
_cell.angle_alpha   90.00
_cell.angle_beta   90.00
_cell.angle_gamma   90.00
#
_symmetry.space_group_name_H-M   'P 1'
#
loop_
_entity.id
_entity.type
_entity.pdbx_description
1 polymer ?
#
loop_
_entity_poly.entity_id
_entity_poly.type
_entity_poly.pdbx_seq_one_letter_code
_entity_poly.pdbx_strand_id
1 'polypeptide(L)'
;MWSGYIIPFLTILFSYFLGLFSNKATKKDVVDLKRYETFYVPFMSKTMHLSYSKQKHSKLPLHIRREFTNLIMENIQYLGKDSSKIIPEYYYLSAEIITLELDKRLPDIESDLERVYQNLEIAILQEAESLSKSLKYPNLARVILNDIESKIKN
;
A
#
# COMPACT_ATOMS: atom_id res chain seq x y z
N MET A 1 -13.57 -8.38 57.44
CA MET A 1 -13.12 -9.67 56.86
C MET A 1 -13.58 -9.86 55.40
N TRP A 2 -13.71 -8.79 54.60
CA TRP A 2 -14.15 -8.84 53.19
C TRP A 2 -13.15 -8.19 52.20
N SER A 3 -12.11 -7.51 52.71
CA SER A 3 -11.11 -6.79 51.91
C SER A 3 -10.04 -7.68 51.26
N GLY A 4 -9.87 -8.93 51.72
CA GLY A 4 -8.84 -9.85 51.23
C GLY A 4 -9.15 -10.53 49.89
N TYR A 5 -10.41 -10.53 49.46
CA TYR A 5 -10.85 -11.23 48.23
C TYR A 5 -11.05 -10.31 47.02
N ILE A 6 -11.07 -8.99 47.23
CA ILE A 6 -11.27 -8.00 46.17
C ILE A 6 -10.02 -7.89 45.28
N ILE A 7 -8.82 -7.93 45.89
CA ILE A 7 -7.54 -7.81 45.16
C ILE A 7 -7.28 -9.03 44.25
N PRO A 8 -7.45 -10.29 44.70
CA PRO A 8 -7.37 -11.47 43.84
C PRO A 8 -8.38 -11.45 42.69
N PHE A 9 -9.61 -11.00 42.95
CA PHE A 9 -10.65 -10.94 41.93
C PHE A 9 -10.35 -9.88 40.85
N LEU A 10 -9.90 -8.70 41.25
CA LEU A 10 -9.48 -7.64 40.32
C LEU A 10 -8.27 -8.06 39.48
N THR A 11 -7.29 -8.76 40.07
CA THR A 11 -6.11 -9.24 39.34
C THR A 11 -6.46 -10.30 38.31
N ILE A 12 -7.41 -11.20 38.59
CA ILE A 12 -7.93 -12.16 37.61
C ILE A 12 -8.63 -11.44 36.45
N LEU A 13 -9.50 -10.46 36.74
CA LEU A 13 -10.16 -9.65 35.72
C LEU A 13 -9.14 -8.89 34.87
N PHE A 14 -8.17 -8.23 35.49
CA PHE A 14 -7.16 -7.44 34.79
C PHE A 14 -6.30 -8.32 33.90
N SER A 15 -5.89 -9.50 34.38
CA SER A 15 -5.10 -10.47 33.59
C SER A 15 -5.89 -11.02 32.41
N TYR A 16 -7.20 -11.29 32.59
CA TYR A 16 -8.08 -11.74 31.52
C TYR A 16 -8.25 -10.68 30.44
N PHE A 17 -8.54 -9.43 30.83
CA PHE A 17 -8.64 -8.32 29.89
C PHE A 17 -7.32 -8.07 29.16
N LEU A 18 -6.19 -8.02 29.87
CA LEU A 18 -4.87 -7.88 29.25
C LEU A 18 -4.55 -9.03 28.30
N GLY A 19 -4.90 -10.27 28.64
CA GLY A 19 -4.73 -11.44 27.77
C GLY A 19 -5.55 -11.36 26.48
N LEU A 20 -6.79 -10.87 26.56
CA LEU A 20 -7.63 -10.63 25.38
C LEU A 20 -7.07 -9.51 24.49
N PHE A 21 -6.60 -8.41 25.09
CA PHE A 21 -5.97 -7.30 24.36
C PHE A 21 -4.66 -7.74 23.69
N SER A 22 -3.82 -8.48 24.41
CA SER A 22 -2.55 -9.01 23.90
C SER A 22 -2.77 -9.93 22.70
N ASN A 23 -3.67 -10.91 22.81
CA ASN A 23 -3.97 -11.83 21.71
C ASN A 23 -4.52 -11.12 20.46
N LYS A 24 -5.33 -10.07 20.63
CA LYS A 24 -5.82 -9.27 19.50
C LYS A 24 -4.71 -8.43 18.86
N ALA A 25 -3.84 -7.82 19.67
CA ALA A 25 -2.70 -7.06 19.19
C ALA A 25 -1.74 -7.96 18.40
N THR A 26 -1.36 -9.12 18.96
CA THR A 26 -0.47 -10.07 18.27
C THR A 26 -1.08 -10.58 16.95
N LYS A 27 -2.38 -10.89 16.92
CA LYS A 27 -3.06 -11.29 15.68
C LYS A 27 -3.05 -10.18 14.63
N LYS A 28 -3.32 -8.94 15.05
CA LYS A 28 -3.29 -7.78 14.16
C LYS A 28 -1.88 -7.57 13.60
N ASP A 29 -0.86 -7.61 14.44
CA ASP A 29 0.53 -7.41 14.02
C ASP A 29 0.98 -8.47 13.01
N VAL A 30 0.59 -9.74 13.20
CA VAL A 30 0.87 -10.82 12.23
C VAL A 30 0.19 -10.56 10.89
N VAL A 31 -1.06 -10.09 10.89
CA VAL A 31 -1.79 -9.76 9.65
C VAL A 31 -1.17 -8.55 8.95
N ASP A 32 -0.89 -7.49 9.70
CA ASP A 32 -0.29 -6.26 9.16
C ASP A 32 1.13 -6.53 8.63
N LEU A 33 1.91 -7.38 9.31
CA LEU A 33 3.21 -7.83 8.82
C LEU A 33 3.07 -8.60 7.50
N LYS A 34 2.17 -9.60 7.45
CA LYS A 34 1.94 -10.37 6.23
C LYS A 34 1.53 -9.46 5.06
N ARG A 35 0.63 -8.50 5.30
CA ARG A 35 0.23 -7.50 4.30
C ARG A 35 1.43 -6.71 3.81
N TYR A 36 2.21 -6.17 4.74
CA TYR A 36 3.39 -5.35 4.48
C TYR A 36 4.44 -6.08 3.62
N GLU A 37 4.80 -7.31 4.01
CA GLU A 37 5.81 -8.11 3.32
C GLU A 37 5.33 -8.65 1.97
N THR A 38 4.06 -9.03 1.85
CA THR A 38 3.56 -9.67 0.62
C THR A 38 3.32 -8.66 -0.51
N PHE A 39 2.88 -7.44 -0.18
CA PHE A 39 2.51 -6.44 -1.18
C PHE A 39 3.36 -5.18 -1.13
N TYR A 40 3.39 -4.50 0.01
CA TYR A 40 3.96 -3.15 0.09
C TYR A 40 5.48 -3.15 -0.13
N VAL A 41 6.20 -4.14 0.38
CA VAL A 41 7.65 -4.27 0.14
C VAL A 41 7.97 -4.53 -1.33
N PRO A 42 7.37 -5.53 -2.02
CA PRO A 42 7.56 -5.70 -3.46
C PRO A 42 7.16 -4.48 -4.29
N PHE A 43 6.06 -3.81 -3.93
CA PHE A 43 5.61 -2.60 -4.63
C PHE A 43 6.65 -1.47 -4.51
N MET A 44 7.07 -1.15 -3.28
CA MET A 44 8.11 -0.14 -3.04
C MET A 44 9.42 -0.46 -3.75
N SER A 45 9.83 -1.73 -3.76
CA SER A 45 11.03 -2.17 -4.48
C SER A 45 10.92 -1.87 -5.98
N LYS A 46 9.81 -2.22 -6.63
CA LYS A 46 9.58 -1.90 -8.05
C LYS A 46 9.52 -0.38 -8.29
N THR A 47 8.83 0.37 -7.43
CA THR A 47 8.76 1.84 -7.52
C THR A 47 10.14 2.50 -7.39
N MET A 48 11.01 2.03 -6.50
CA MET A 48 12.37 2.56 -6.39
C MET A 48 13.18 2.37 -7.68
N HIS A 49 13.05 1.22 -8.35
CA HIS A 49 13.68 0.99 -9.65
C HIS A 49 13.16 1.96 -10.73
N LEU A 50 11.85 2.22 -10.74
CA LEU A 50 11.26 3.19 -11.66
C LEU A 50 11.70 4.62 -11.37
N SER A 51 11.69 5.03 -10.11
CA SER A 51 12.11 6.37 -9.70
C SER A 51 13.53 6.70 -10.20
N TYR A 52 14.43 5.72 -10.16
CA TYR A 52 15.78 5.82 -10.72
C TYR A 52 15.78 6.09 -12.23
N SER A 53 14.84 5.52 -12.97
CA SER A 53 14.72 5.69 -14.43
C SER A 53 14.10 7.04 -14.84
N LYS A 54 13.48 7.78 -13.91
CA LYS A 54 12.75 9.04 -14.15
C LYS A 54 11.66 8.97 -15.24
N GLN A 55 11.13 7.78 -15.51
CA GLN A 55 10.07 7.58 -16.50
C GLN A 55 8.69 7.66 -15.84
N LYS A 56 7.73 8.25 -16.57
CA LYS A 56 6.31 8.23 -16.24
C LYS A 56 5.75 6.81 -16.37
N HIS A 57 4.86 6.39 -15.49
CA HIS A 57 4.25 5.05 -15.53
C HIS A 57 3.57 4.77 -16.87
N SER A 58 2.79 5.75 -17.35
CA SER A 58 2.12 5.72 -18.65
C SER A 58 3.06 5.46 -19.83
N LYS A 59 4.32 5.89 -19.75
CA LYS A 59 5.34 5.77 -20.80
C LYS A 59 6.20 4.51 -20.68
N LEU A 60 6.02 3.71 -19.64
CA LEU A 60 6.79 2.49 -19.46
C LEU A 60 6.45 1.46 -20.55
N PRO A 61 7.42 0.60 -20.93
CA PRO A 61 7.14 -0.56 -21.74
C PRO A 61 5.97 -1.39 -21.18
N LEU A 62 5.11 -1.90 -22.07
CA LEU A 62 3.91 -2.64 -21.70
C LEU A 62 4.17 -3.77 -20.68
N HIS A 63 5.27 -4.52 -20.83
CA HIS A 63 5.60 -5.59 -19.90
C HIS A 63 5.83 -5.08 -18.47
N ILE A 64 6.47 -3.92 -18.30
CA ILE A 64 6.69 -3.30 -17.00
C ILE A 64 5.36 -2.81 -16.41
N ARG A 65 4.52 -2.12 -17.20
CA ARG A 65 3.20 -1.69 -16.71
C ARG A 65 2.37 -2.89 -16.25
N ARG A 66 2.39 -3.98 -17.03
CA ARG A 66 1.67 -5.22 -16.70
C ARG A 66 2.20 -5.86 -15.41
N GLU A 67 3.50 -5.82 -15.14
CA GLU A 67 4.04 -6.30 -13.85
C GLU A 67 3.49 -5.52 -12.65
N PHE A 68 3.37 -4.18 -12.76
CA PHE A 68 2.74 -3.37 -11.72
C PHE A 68 1.26 -3.72 -11.56
N THR A 69 0.52 -3.77 -12.67
CA THR A 69 -0.89 -4.13 -12.64
C THR A 69 -1.11 -5.52 -12.02
N ASN A 70 -0.32 -6.51 -12.40
CA ASN A 70 -0.39 -7.87 -11.84
C ASN A 70 -0.09 -7.86 -10.35
N LEU A 71 0.99 -7.20 -9.92
CA LEU A 71 1.35 -7.12 -8.50
C LEU A 71 0.21 -6.52 -7.66
N ILE A 72 -0.43 -5.46 -8.17
CA ILE A 72 -1.56 -4.80 -7.48
C ILE A 72 -2.79 -5.71 -7.48
N MET A 73 -3.15 -6.31 -8.62
CA MET A 73 -4.38 -7.12 -8.74
C MET A 73 -4.29 -8.43 -7.95
N GLU A 74 -3.14 -9.12 -7.97
CA GLU A 74 -2.90 -10.36 -7.22
C GLU A 74 -2.93 -10.14 -5.69
N ASN A 75 -2.75 -8.90 -5.26
CA ASN A 75 -2.66 -8.51 -3.86
C ASN A 75 -3.74 -7.50 -3.45
N ILE A 76 -4.81 -7.37 -4.23
CA ILE A 76 -5.86 -6.37 -4.02
C ILE A 76 -6.49 -6.45 -2.63
N GLN A 77 -6.57 -7.66 -2.04
CA GLN A 77 -7.05 -7.91 -0.68
C GLN A 77 -6.20 -7.25 0.43
N TYR A 78 -4.97 -6.84 0.13
CA TYR A 78 -4.07 -6.21 1.09
C TYR A 78 -4.10 -4.69 1.06
N LEU A 79 -4.75 -4.10 0.05
CA LEU A 79 -4.90 -2.67 -0.11
C LEU A 79 -5.76 -2.05 0.98
N GLY A 80 -5.43 -0.82 1.36
CA GLY A 80 -6.26 0.00 2.23
C GLY A 80 -7.44 0.61 1.49
N LYS A 81 -8.24 1.38 2.23
CA LYS A 81 -9.50 1.94 1.75
C LYS A 81 -9.30 2.92 0.59
N ASP A 82 -8.24 3.73 0.64
CA ASP A 82 -8.07 4.84 -0.30
C ASP A 82 -7.43 4.37 -1.61
N SER A 83 -6.43 3.48 -1.54
CA SER A 83 -5.91 2.80 -2.73
C SER A 83 -6.99 1.98 -3.43
N SER A 84 -7.80 1.21 -2.68
CA SER A 84 -8.87 0.36 -3.24
C SER A 84 -9.92 1.13 -4.05
N LYS A 85 -10.23 2.39 -3.69
CA LYS A 85 -11.19 3.21 -4.43
C LYS A 85 -10.69 3.61 -5.82
N ILE A 86 -9.38 3.68 -6.01
CA ILE A 86 -8.73 4.13 -7.25
C ILE A 86 -8.56 2.95 -8.22
N ILE A 87 -8.55 1.72 -7.72
CA ILE A 87 -8.31 0.50 -8.51
C ILE A 87 -9.22 0.36 -9.73
N PRO A 88 -10.55 0.56 -9.65
CA PRO A 88 -11.42 0.38 -10.83
C PRO A 88 -11.02 1.29 -11.99
N GLU A 89 -10.72 2.56 -11.71
CA GLU A 89 -10.31 3.55 -12.71
C GLU A 89 -8.92 3.22 -13.25
N TYR A 90 -7.96 2.88 -12.38
CA TYR A 90 -6.63 2.46 -12.78
C TYR A 90 -6.65 1.24 -13.71
N TYR A 91 -7.44 0.23 -13.36
CA TYR A 91 -7.55 -1.00 -14.13
C TYR A 91 -8.20 -0.74 -15.49
N TYR A 92 -9.27 0.05 -15.52
CA TYR A 92 -9.95 0.46 -16.77
C TYR A 92 -8.97 1.15 -17.72
N LEU A 93 -8.28 2.20 -17.27
CA LEU A 93 -7.33 2.95 -18.11
C LEU A 93 -6.14 2.10 -18.55
N SER A 94 -5.66 1.21 -17.68
CA SER A 94 -4.58 0.27 -18.02
C SER A 94 -5.01 -0.70 -19.12
N ALA A 95 -6.24 -1.23 -19.06
CA ALA A 95 -6.79 -2.12 -20.08
C ALA A 95 -7.09 -1.38 -21.40
N GLU A 96 -7.58 -0.14 -21.30
CA GLU A 96 -7.89 0.71 -22.46
C GLU A 96 -6.62 1.06 -23.25
N ILE A 97 -5.53 1.45 -22.58
CA ILE A 97 -4.24 1.68 -23.24
C ILE A 97 -3.71 0.44 -23.95
N ILE A 98 -3.85 -0.75 -23.35
CA ILE A 98 -3.45 -2.01 -24.00
C ILE A 98 -4.24 -2.22 -25.29
N THR A 99 -5.52 -1.87 -25.27
CA THR A 99 -6.41 -2.02 -26.42
C THR A 99 -6.10 -0.99 -27.50
N LEU A 100 -5.78 0.25 -27.13
CA LEU A 100 -5.56 1.38 -28.05
C LEU A 100 -4.12 1.51 -28.56
N GLU A 101 -3.13 0.90 -27.90
CA GLU A 101 -1.78 0.75 -28.47
C GLU A 101 -1.80 -0.02 -29.81
N LEU A 102 -2.87 -0.80 -30.06
CA LEU A 102 -3.13 -1.44 -31.35
C LEU A 102 -3.64 -0.45 -32.42
N ASP A 103 -4.27 0.67 -32.02
CA ASP A 103 -5.02 1.60 -32.89
C ASP A 103 -4.42 3.03 -33.01
N LYS A 104 -3.28 3.32 -32.37
CA LYS A 104 -2.47 4.56 -32.52
C LYS A 104 -3.16 5.90 -32.14
N ARG A 105 -4.17 5.92 -31.26
CA ARG A 105 -4.79 7.15 -30.70
C ARG A 105 -4.54 7.23 -29.19
N LEU A 106 -3.64 8.10 -28.72
CA LEU A 106 -3.06 7.93 -27.37
C LEU A 106 -2.83 9.16 -26.44
N PRO A 107 -2.96 10.45 -26.82
CA PRO A 107 -2.47 11.51 -25.94
C PRO A 107 -3.27 11.68 -24.64
N ASP A 108 -4.61 11.62 -24.69
CA ASP A 108 -5.44 11.94 -23.51
C ASP A 108 -5.40 10.82 -22.46
N ILE A 109 -5.46 9.55 -22.90
CA ILE A 109 -5.54 8.38 -22.01
C ILE A 109 -4.20 8.11 -21.32
N GLU A 110 -3.06 8.36 -21.97
CA GLU A 110 -1.75 8.30 -21.31
C GLU A 110 -1.67 9.29 -20.14
N SER A 111 -2.21 10.50 -20.32
CA SER A 111 -2.21 11.53 -19.28
C SER A 111 -3.13 11.17 -18.10
N ASP A 112 -4.30 10.60 -18.39
CA ASP A 112 -5.24 10.15 -17.38
C ASP A 112 -4.68 8.94 -16.61
N LEU A 113 -4.08 7.97 -17.29
CA LEU A 113 -3.43 6.82 -16.65
C LEU A 113 -2.31 7.29 -15.73
N GLU A 114 -1.47 8.23 -16.18
CA GLU A 114 -0.39 8.76 -15.34
C GLU A 114 -0.92 9.40 -14.07
N ARG A 115 -1.95 10.25 -14.18
CA ARG A 115 -2.56 10.93 -13.04
C ARG A 115 -3.15 9.91 -12.05
N VAL A 116 -3.89 8.94 -12.56
CA VAL A 116 -4.54 7.89 -11.75
C VAL A 116 -3.50 7.00 -11.08
N TYR A 117 -2.44 6.62 -11.80
CA TYR A 117 -1.34 5.86 -11.22
C TYR A 117 -0.62 6.64 -10.12
N GLN A 118 -0.31 7.93 -10.31
CA GLN A 118 0.34 8.75 -9.27
C GLN A 118 -0.51 8.83 -8.00
N ASN A 119 -1.82 9.03 -8.14
CA ASN A 119 -2.74 9.04 -7.00
C ASN A 119 -2.75 7.67 -6.28
N LEU A 120 -2.77 6.58 -7.04
CA LEU A 120 -2.73 5.22 -6.50
C LEU A 120 -1.39 4.94 -5.78
N GLU A 121 -0.27 5.30 -6.39
CA GLU A 121 1.07 5.15 -5.84
C GLU A 121 1.21 5.91 -4.52
N ILE A 122 0.77 7.17 -4.47
CA ILE A 122 0.78 7.96 -3.24
C ILE A 122 -0.08 7.30 -2.16
N ALA A 123 -1.29 6.83 -2.49
CA ALA A 123 -2.17 6.16 -1.52
C ALA A 123 -1.52 4.88 -0.96
N ILE A 124 -0.94 4.04 -1.83
CA ILE A 124 -0.23 2.82 -1.41
C ILE A 124 0.97 3.15 -0.53
N LEU A 125 1.76 4.18 -0.86
CA LEU A 125 2.93 4.57 -0.07
C LEU A 125 2.54 5.17 1.29
N GLN A 126 1.45 5.92 1.38
CA GLN A 126 0.92 6.41 2.66
C GLN A 126 0.45 5.26 3.56
N GLU A 127 -0.20 4.25 2.98
CA GLU A 127 -0.58 3.02 3.67
C GLU A 127 0.67 2.24 4.14
N ALA A 128 1.68 2.10 3.28
CA ALA A 128 2.96 1.47 3.61
C ALA A 128 3.68 2.19 4.77
N GLU A 129 3.71 3.52 4.76
CA GLU A 129 4.29 4.31 5.85
C GLU A 129 3.57 4.06 7.18
N SER A 130 2.25 3.99 7.16
CA SER A 130 1.46 3.74 8.38
C SER A 130 1.75 2.34 8.93
N LEU A 131 1.80 1.33 8.05
CA LEU A 131 2.15 -0.04 8.40
C LEU A 131 3.58 -0.15 8.93
N SER A 132 4.56 0.47 8.27
CA SER A 132 5.96 0.41 8.70
C SER A 132 6.14 1.02 10.10
N LYS A 133 5.43 2.11 10.42
CA LYS A 133 5.42 2.71 11.76
C LYS A 133 4.80 1.77 12.79
N SER A 134 3.66 1.16 12.48
CA SER A 134 2.98 0.19 13.36
C SER A 134 3.87 -1.01 13.66
N LEU A 135 4.57 -1.51 12.65
CA LEU A 135 5.45 -2.68 12.74
C LEU A 135 6.85 -2.34 13.29
N LYS A 136 7.18 -1.05 13.46
CA LYS A 136 8.52 -0.54 13.83
C LYS A 136 9.62 -0.88 12.81
N TYR A 137 9.26 -0.91 11.53
CA TYR A 137 10.16 -1.17 10.41
C TYR A 137 10.73 0.15 9.86
N PRO A 138 11.87 0.11 9.14
CA PRO A 138 12.38 1.26 8.40
C PRO A 138 11.32 1.82 7.44
N ASN A 139 11.13 3.13 7.47
CA ASN A 139 10.09 3.82 6.69
C ASN A 139 10.59 4.15 5.27
N LEU A 140 10.74 3.11 4.45
CA LEU A 140 11.14 3.25 3.04
C LEU A 140 10.11 4.04 2.24
N ALA A 141 8.82 3.88 2.56
CA ALA A 141 7.73 4.58 1.89
C ALA A 141 7.89 6.11 1.97
N ARG A 142 8.29 6.64 3.12
CA ARG A 142 8.57 8.08 3.29
C ARG A 142 9.70 8.57 2.40
N VAL A 143 10.75 7.77 2.22
CA VAL A 143 11.87 8.13 1.34
C VAL A 143 11.38 8.27 -0.11
N ILE A 144 10.57 7.32 -0.57
CA ILE A 144 9.98 7.34 -1.91
C ILE A 144 9.01 8.53 -2.07
N LEU A 145 8.13 8.76 -1.09
CA LEU A 145 7.18 9.87 -1.10
C LEU A 145 7.90 11.22 -1.24
N ASN A 146 8.98 11.44 -0.48
CA ASN A 146 9.75 12.68 -0.54
C ASN A 146 10.37 12.89 -1.94
N ASP A 147 10.83 11.81 -2.59
CA ASP A 147 11.34 11.87 -3.97
C ASP A 147 10.23 12.25 -4.97
N ILE A 148 9.04 11.66 -4.85
CA ILE A 148 7.88 12.00 -5.68
C ILE A 148 7.47 13.47 -5.47
N GLU A 149 7.37 13.93 -4.22
CA GLU A 149 7.02 15.32 -3.91
C GLU A 149 8.05 16.32 -4.46
N SER A 150 9.34 15.96 -4.46
CA SER A 150 10.40 16.80 -5.02
C SER A 150 10.29 16.96 -6.54
N LYS A 151 9.71 15.97 -7.24
CA LYS A 151 9.49 15.99 -8.69
C LYS A 151 8.25 16.78 -9.10
N ILE A 152 7.26 16.90 -8.21
CA ILE A 152 6.03 17.66 -8.47
C ILE A 152 6.25 19.17 -8.27
N LYS A 153 7.19 19.56 -7.39
CA LYS A 153 7.48 20.96 -7.07
C LYS A 153 8.45 21.66 -8.03
N ASN A 154 9.14 20.90 -8.90
CA ASN A 154 10.04 21.41 -9.93
C ASN A 154 9.39 21.33 -11.31
#